data_AF-A0A4V1N3K5-F1
#
_entry.id   AF-A0A4V1N3K5-F1
#
_cell.length_a   1.000
_cell.length_b   1.000
_cell.length_c   1.000
_cell.angle_alpha   90.00
_cell.angle_beta   90.00
_cell.angle_gamma   90.00
#
_symmetry.space_group_name_H-M   'P 1'
#
loop_
_entity.id
_entity.type
_entity.pdbx_description
1 polymer ?
#
loop_
_entity_poly.entity_id
_entity_poly.type
_entity_poly.pdbx_seq_one_letter_code
_entity_poly.pdbx_strand_id
1 'polypeptide(L)'
;MATYEWTEESAEITRLASQVDAIEIAGCTDDGDATEWVSDGVGADFWSVYFHFTPEWPADPNGLAGAMCIADRDTLEQARAYAAELSAAHGLTVTEY
;
A
#
# COMPACT_ATOMS: atom_id res chain seq x y z
N MET A 1 -18.13 -13.25 -6.00
CA MET A 1 -17.84 -11.83 -6.27
C MET A 1 -16.59 -11.80 -7.11
N ALA A 2 -16.53 -10.96 -8.15
CA ALA A 2 -15.31 -10.81 -8.93
C ALA A 2 -14.32 -10.01 -8.08
N THR A 3 -13.11 -10.54 -7.86
CA THR A 3 -12.00 -9.83 -7.22
C THR A 3 -11.69 -8.58 -8.04
N TYR A 4 -11.54 -7.43 -7.39
CA TYR A 4 -11.18 -6.20 -8.10
C TYR A 4 -9.70 -6.25 -8.46
N GLU A 5 -9.38 -6.38 -9.75
CA GLU A 5 -8.02 -6.29 -10.28
C GLU A 5 -7.66 -4.82 -10.46
N TRP A 6 -6.91 -4.26 -9.51
CA TRP A 6 -6.40 -2.89 -9.59
C TRP A 6 -5.07 -2.85 -10.38
N THR A 7 -4.75 -1.70 -10.97
CA THR A 7 -3.51 -1.46 -11.72
C THR A 7 -2.77 -0.22 -11.22
N GLU A 8 -1.45 -0.20 -11.42
CA GLU A 8 -0.59 0.96 -11.11
C GLU A 8 -0.70 2.09 -12.17
N GLU A 9 -1.77 2.11 -12.96
CA GLU A 9 -2.02 3.21 -13.89
C GLU A 9 -2.30 4.52 -13.14
N SER A 10 -1.74 5.63 -13.62
CA SER A 10 -1.86 6.93 -12.94
C SER A 10 -3.31 7.39 -12.73
N ALA A 11 -4.21 7.05 -13.65
CA ALA A 11 -5.64 7.37 -13.52
C ALA A 11 -6.31 6.58 -12.39
N GLU A 12 -5.90 5.33 -12.21
CA GLU A 12 -6.41 4.48 -11.14
C GLU A 12 -5.83 4.89 -9.78
N ILE A 13 -4.52 5.12 -9.70
CA ILE A 13 -3.85 5.69 -8.52
C ILE A 13 -4.55 6.98 -8.10
N THR A 14 -4.81 7.90 -9.03
CA THR A 14 -5.49 9.17 -8.71
C THR A 14 -6.91 8.94 -8.16
N ARG A 15 -7.66 8.00 -8.73
CA ARG A 15 -9.01 7.66 -8.26
C ARG A 15 -8.97 7.05 -6.86
N LEU A 16 -8.01 6.18 -6.58
CA LEU A 16 -7.85 5.54 -5.28
C LEU A 16 -7.36 6.55 -4.23
N ALA A 17 -6.38 7.39 -4.58
CA ALA A 17 -5.83 8.43 -3.72
C ALA A 17 -6.87 9.45 -3.24
N SER A 18 -7.99 9.64 -3.97
CA SER A 18 -9.08 10.52 -3.51
C SER A 18 -9.99 9.89 -2.46
N GLN A 19 -9.79 8.61 -2.13
CA GLN A 19 -10.63 7.82 -1.22
C GLN A 19 -9.89 7.37 0.04
N VAL A 20 -8.60 7.68 0.13
CA VAL A 20 -7.67 7.21 1.18
C VAL A 20 -7.31 8.38 2.08
N ASP A 21 -6.94 8.08 3.32
CA ASP A 21 -6.51 9.06 4.31
C ASP A 21 -4.99 9.03 4.54
N ALA A 22 -4.33 7.91 4.26
CA ALA A 22 -2.89 7.78 4.43
C ALA A 22 -2.25 6.80 3.43
N ILE A 23 -0.93 6.90 3.34
CA ILE A 23 -0.04 5.93 2.72
C ILE A 23 0.69 5.22 3.85
N GLU A 24 0.80 3.90 3.74
CA GLU A 24 1.55 3.06 4.66
C GLU A 24 2.70 2.37 3.91
N ILE A 25 3.87 2.30 4.52
CA ILE A 25 5.01 1.52 4.04
C ILE A 25 5.28 0.44 5.06
N ALA A 26 5.43 -0.78 4.57
CA ALA A 26 5.46 -1.98 5.38
C ALA A 26 6.51 -2.94 4.83
N GLY A 27 7.42 -3.40 5.70
CA GLY A 27 8.37 -4.47 5.34
C GLY A 27 7.65 -5.81 5.23
N CYS A 28 7.95 -6.59 4.20
CA CYS A 28 7.31 -7.88 3.95
C CYS A 28 8.35 -8.96 3.70
N THR A 29 8.02 -10.19 4.09
CA THR A 29 8.76 -11.40 3.72
C THR A 29 7.84 -12.32 2.92
N ASP A 30 8.40 -12.97 1.89
CA ASP A 30 7.69 -13.97 1.11
C ASP A 30 8.42 -15.31 1.28
N ASP A 31 7.80 -16.22 2.03
CA ASP A 31 8.35 -17.56 2.26
C ASP A 31 7.95 -18.57 1.16
N GLY A 32 7.23 -18.11 0.12
CA GLY A 32 6.76 -18.89 -1.02
C GLY A 32 5.35 -19.47 -0.86
N ASP A 33 4.79 -19.48 0.35
CA ASP A 33 3.42 -19.91 0.64
C ASP A 33 2.55 -18.76 1.18
N ALA A 34 3.15 -17.74 1.82
CA ALA A 34 2.46 -16.55 2.28
C ALA A 34 3.36 -15.29 2.27
N THR A 35 2.73 -14.14 2.04
CA THR A 35 3.33 -12.83 2.34
C THR A 35 3.01 -12.46 3.79
N GLU A 36 4.04 -12.33 4.62
CA GLU A 36 3.90 -11.91 6.02
C GLU A 36 4.41 -10.47 6.21
N TRP A 37 3.70 -9.70 7.02
CA TRP A 37 4.09 -8.35 7.41
C TRP A 37 5.16 -8.40 8.52
N VAL A 38 6.28 -7.75 8.30
CA VAL A 38 7.38 -7.62 9.27
C VAL A 38 7.24 -6.30 10.01
N SER A 39 6.71 -6.35 11.22
CA SER A 39 6.28 -5.19 12.02
C SER A 39 7.37 -4.21 12.47
N ASP A 40 8.65 -4.53 12.26
CA ASP A 40 9.79 -3.64 12.55
C ASP A 40 10.75 -3.48 11.35
N GLY A 41 10.36 -4.00 10.17
CA GLY A 41 11.16 -4.03 8.94
C GLY A 41 12.46 -4.85 9.02
N VAL A 42 12.79 -5.47 10.15
CA VAL A 42 14.05 -6.20 10.32
C VAL A 42 13.93 -7.58 9.68
N GLY A 43 14.66 -7.77 8.57
CA GLY A 43 14.63 -9.02 7.82
C GLY A 43 13.57 -9.05 6.72
N ALA A 44 13.00 -7.90 6.34
CA ALA A 44 12.13 -7.79 5.18
C ALA A 44 12.87 -8.13 3.87
N ASP A 45 12.23 -8.94 3.02
CA ASP A 45 12.70 -9.29 1.67
C ASP A 45 12.34 -8.18 0.66
N PHE A 46 11.22 -7.49 0.89
CA PHE A 46 10.73 -6.38 0.09
C PHE A 46 9.86 -5.43 0.94
N TRP A 47 9.42 -4.34 0.32
CA TRP A 47 8.65 -3.28 0.97
C TRP A 47 7.40 -2.98 0.16
N SER A 48 6.24 -3.18 0.78
CA SER A 48 4.94 -2.89 0.19
C SER A 48 4.48 -1.48 0.59
N VAL A 49 3.90 -0.77 -0.37
CA VAL A 49 3.27 0.52 -0.17
C VAL A 49 1.77 0.33 -0.27
N TYR A 50 1.06 0.75 0.77
CA TYR A 50 -0.37 0.61 0.91
C TYR A 50 -1.07 1.96 0.89
N PHE A 51 -2.27 1.96 0.34
CA PHE A 51 -3.27 2.99 0.59
C PHE A 51 -4.16 2.57 1.76
N HIS A 52 -4.26 3.44 2.76
CA HIS A 52 -5.07 3.22 3.95
C HIS A 52 -6.41 3.98 3.84
N PHE A 53 -7.50 3.37 4.32
CA PHE A 53 -8.86 3.87 4.20
C PHE A 53 -9.54 3.95 5.58
N THR A 54 -9.85 5.16 6.05
CA THR A 54 -10.60 5.40 7.28
C THR A 54 -11.88 6.23 7.02
N PRO A 55 -13.09 5.72 7.34
CA PRO A 55 -13.37 4.35 7.78
C PRO A 55 -13.06 3.34 6.68
N GLU A 56 -12.84 2.08 7.08
CA GLU A 56 -12.63 0.96 6.16
C GLU A 56 -13.72 0.97 5.08
N TRP A 57 -13.31 0.83 3.82
CA TRP A 57 -14.19 1.00 2.65
C TRP A 57 -15.48 0.16 2.83
N PRO A 58 -16.68 0.78 2.91
CA PRO A 58 -17.92 0.08 3.28
C PRO A 58 -18.36 -1.04 2.31
N ALA A 59 -17.76 -1.07 1.13
CA ALA A 59 -18.01 -2.06 0.08
C ALA A 59 -16.70 -2.68 -0.39
N ASP A 60 -15.69 -2.80 0.48
CA ASP A 60 -14.39 -3.40 0.19
C ASP A 60 -14.59 -4.73 -0.55
N PRO A 61 -14.40 -4.74 -1.88
CA PRO A 61 -14.65 -5.93 -2.69
C PRO A 61 -13.56 -6.98 -2.48
N ASN A 62 -12.49 -6.63 -1.77
CA ASN A 62 -11.27 -7.41 -1.59
C ASN A 62 -11.08 -7.88 -0.13
N GLY A 63 -11.87 -7.40 0.82
CA GLY A 63 -11.83 -7.83 2.22
C GLY A 63 -10.51 -7.49 2.94
N LEU A 64 -9.86 -6.41 2.53
CA LEU A 64 -8.55 -5.98 2.99
C LEU A 64 -8.57 -5.12 4.27
N ALA A 65 -9.74 -4.96 4.90
CA ALA A 65 -9.89 -4.38 6.25
C ALA A 65 -9.22 -3.00 6.42
N GLY A 66 -9.25 -2.17 5.38
CA GLY A 66 -8.79 -0.78 5.46
C GLY A 66 -7.44 -0.46 4.84
N ALA A 67 -6.71 -1.42 4.26
CA ALA A 67 -5.46 -1.13 3.53
C ALA A 67 -5.42 -1.86 2.19
N MET A 68 -4.80 -1.29 1.16
CA MET A 68 -4.62 -1.96 -0.13
C MET A 68 -3.21 -1.76 -0.65
N CYS A 69 -2.50 -2.85 -0.93
CA CYS A 69 -1.16 -2.78 -1.53
C CYS A 69 -1.29 -2.21 -2.94
N ILE A 70 -0.53 -1.14 -3.20
CA ILE A 70 -0.48 -0.43 -4.48
C ILE A 70 0.89 -0.48 -5.15
N ALA A 71 1.88 -1.08 -4.49
CA ALA A 71 3.23 -1.24 -5.03
C ALA A 71 4.09 -2.08 -4.11
N ASP A 72 4.86 -3.00 -4.69
CA ASP A 72 5.98 -3.65 -4.01
C ASP A 72 7.29 -3.09 -4.54
N ARG A 73 8.28 -2.93 -3.66
CA ARG A 73 9.60 -2.40 -3.97
C ARG A 73 10.67 -3.23 -3.27
N ASP A 74 11.80 -3.42 -3.94
CA ASP A 74 12.90 -4.24 -3.42
C ASP A 74 13.58 -3.62 -2.19
N THR A 75 13.46 -2.30 -2.01
CA THR A 75 14.14 -1.57 -0.93
C THR A 75 13.24 -0.53 -0.27
N LEU A 76 13.50 -0.26 1.00
CA LEU A 76 12.82 0.81 1.75
C LEU A 76 12.99 2.18 1.10
N GLU A 77 14.17 2.46 0.54
CA GLU A 77 14.42 3.75 -0.13
C GLU A 77 13.54 3.93 -1.36
N GLN A 78 13.33 2.88 -2.15
CA GLN A 78 12.41 2.91 -3.29
C GLN A 78 10.95 3.06 -2.85
N ALA A 79 10.54 2.35 -1.79
CA ALA A 79 9.20 2.50 -1.22
C ALA A 79 8.95 3.93 -0.71
N ARG A 80 9.91 4.51 0.00
CA ARG A 80 9.85 5.91 0.45
C ARG A 80 9.81 6.90 -0.70
N ALA A 81 10.62 6.71 -1.73
CA ALA A 81 10.61 7.58 -2.90
C ALA A 81 9.23 7.58 -3.56
N TYR A 82 8.65 6.40 -3.77
CA TYR A 82 7.32 6.23 -4.35
C TYR A 82 6.22 6.84 -3.47
N ALA A 83 6.23 6.55 -2.16
CA ALA A 83 5.28 7.13 -1.22
C ALA A 83 5.40 8.66 -1.13
N ALA A 84 6.61 9.22 -1.23
CA ALA A 84 6.84 10.66 -1.26
C ALA A 84 6.26 11.32 -2.52
N GLU A 85 6.36 10.66 -3.69
CA GLU A 85 5.73 11.12 -4.93
C GLU A 85 4.20 11.16 -4.78
N LEU A 86 3.60 10.10 -4.25
CA LEU A 86 2.16 10.02 -3.99
C LEU A 86 1.70 11.05 -2.95
N SER A 87 2.45 11.20 -1.86
CA SER A 87 2.19 12.19 -0.81
C SER A 87 2.23 13.61 -1.38
N ALA A 88 3.23 13.95 -2.19
CA ALA A 88 3.34 15.25 -2.82
C ALA A 88 2.22 15.51 -3.84
N ALA A 89 1.79 14.50 -4.58
CA ALA A 89 0.75 14.61 -5.59
C ALA A 89 -0.67 14.72 -4.98
N HIS A 90 -0.93 14.05 -3.86
CA HIS A 90 -2.27 13.87 -3.31
C HIS A 90 -2.46 14.44 -1.91
N GLY A 91 -1.41 14.96 -1.27
CA GLY A 91 -1.48 15.54 0.08
C GLY A 91 -1.70 14.53 1.19
N LEU A 92 -1.31 13.27 0.97
CA LEU A 92 -1.51 12.16 1.91
C LEU A 92 -0.36 12.07 2.92
N THR A 93 -0.67 11.67 4.15
CA THR A 93 0.37 11.40 5.17
C THR A 93 0.99 10.03 4.95
N VAL A 94 2.30 9.92 5.15
CA VAL A 94 3.04 8.66 5.05
C VAL A 94 3.37 8.13 6.44
N THR A 95 3.04 6.87 6.69
CA THR A 95 3.43 6.13 7.90
C THR A 95 4.29 4.94 7.49
N GLU A 96 5.28 4.60 8.30
CA GLU A 96 6.24 3.52 8.03
C GLU A 96 6.29 2.61 9.26
N TYR A 97 6.27 1.29 9.03
CA TYR A 97 6.29 0.24 10.04
C TYR A 97 7.41 -0.77 9.76
#